data_AF-A0AAW7L9R1-F1
#
_entry.id   AF-A0AAW7L9R1-F1
#
_cell.length_a   1.000
_cell.length_b   1.000
_cell.length_c   1.000
_cell.angle_alpha   90.00
_cell.angle_beta   90.00
_cell.angle_gamma   90.00
#
_symmetry.space_group_name_H-M   'P 1'
#
loop_
_entity.id
_entity.type
_entity.pdbx_description
1 polymer ?
#
loop_
_entity_poly.entity_id
_entity_poly.type
_entity_poly.pdbx_seq_one_letter_code
_entity_poly.pdbx_strand_id
1 'polypeptide(L)'
;MLTELAWEIFKKENNLNPFEIELFFTNYCKSFLSIDKDQVLKKLISHSILNDNGINIGFKYPYIYYFFVGKKIAESYRDSSETKIKIEGLLSKLHREDYANILIFITHHTKDSWVLHKIKSVLDSLFEEHNEATLSKTQLSFMSDFMKVIPELIIEQREIQKERDVQNDQLDELERKNDNEEGESLDILAKINQTFKGMEVAGQIIRNRHATLTRQSMEDLAKTGAFAGLRFLEYFIKISDTAKKEIVKLISTHLLEHPNISNKEIEKQAENAYLHLTYGIINGVTRKIASSIGSKEALEVYRDMESKVGTPAFNLIRQAIELQFTKTVNIDHITSCIKELQDNQVCLRILKEMVIQHIYMFPVEYKEKQQLSHLLGISIQGQRLMDSRKIGKA
;
A
#
# COMPACT_ATOMS: atom_id res chain seq x y z
N MET A 1 0.74 -35.52 -1.75
CA MET A 1 -0.57 -35.55 -1.07
C MET A 1 -1.03 -34.16 -0.64
N LEU A 2 -0.40 -33.47 0.35
CA LEU A 2 -0.87 -32.14 0.81
C LEU A 2 -1.06 -31.10 -0.30
N THR A 3 -0.14 -31.06 -1.28
CA THR A 3 -0.25 -30.23 -2.49
C THR A 3 -1.53 -30.52 -3.30
N GLU A 4 -1.87 -31.80 -3.49
CA GLU A 4 -3.06 -32.21 -4.23
C GLU A 4 -4.34 -31.94 -3.42
N LEU A 5 -4.31 -32.16 -2.10
CA LEU A 5 -5.44 -31.85 -1.23
C LEU A 5 -5.75 -30.35 -1.21
N ALA A 6 -4.72 -29.51 -1.10
CA ALA A 6 -4.86 -28.07 -1.18
C ALA A 6 -5.44 -27.63 -2.53
N TRP A 7 -5.04 -28.28 -3.63
CA TRP A 7 -5.58 -28.01 -4.95
C TRP A 7 -7.06 -28.35 -5.07
N GLU A 8 -7.51 -29.48 -4.52
CA GLU A 8 -8.94 -29.82 -4.52
C GLU A 8 -9.78 -28.83 -3.72
N ILE A 9 -9.31 -28.44 -2.53
CA ILE A 9 -9.95 -27.40 -1.71
C ILE A 9 -10.03 -26.08 -2.48
N PHE A 10 -8.94 -25.69 -3.15
CA PHE A 10 -8.89 -24.46 -3.95
C PHE A 10 -9.84 -24.49 -5.15
N LYS A 11 -9.96 -25.63 -5.85
CA LYS A 11 -10.91 -25.77 -6.96
C LYS A 11 -12.36 -25.64 -6.50
N LYS A 12 -12.68 -26.22 -5.33
CA LYS A 12 -14.01 -26.21 -4.72
C LYS A 12 -14.37 -24.87 -4.08
N GLU A 13 -13.37 -24.06 -3.72
CA GLU A 13 -13.52 -22.83 -2.92
C GLU A 13 -14.09 -23.10 -1.50
N ASN A 14 -13.97 -24.33 -1.01
CA ASN A 14 -14.39 -24.71 0.35
C ASN A 14 -13.65 -25.97 0.83
N ASN A 15 -13.59 -26.17 2.15
CA ASN A 15 -13.08 -27.39 2.76
C ASN A 15 -13.90 -28.63 2.35
N LEU A 16 -13.31 -29.81 2.50
CA LEU A 16 -13.89 -31.05 2.02
C LEU A 16 -14.68 -31.75 3.13
N ASN A 17 -15.88 -32.21 2.82
CA ASN A 17 -16.64 -33.07 3.72
C ASN A 17 -16.08 -34.51 3.71
N PRO A 18 -16.51 -35.41 4.63
CA PRO A 18 -15.96 -36.76 4.70
C PRO A 18 -16.09 -37.59 3.40
N PHE A 19 -17.16 -37.40 2.64
CA PHE A 19 -17.36 -38.09 1.36
C PHE A 19 -16.39 -37.60 0.29
N GLU A 20 -16.17 -36.30 0.21
CA GLU A 20 -15.21 -35.69 -0.73
C GLU A 20 -13.77 -36.04 -0.38
N ILE A 21 -13.44 -36.18 0.91
CA ILE A 21 -12.14 -36.68 1.35
C ILE A 21 -11.94 -38.11 0.85
N GLU A 22 -12.93 -38.99 0.97
CA GLU A 22 -12.85 -40.34 0.41
C GLU A 22 -12.63 -40.36 -1.10
N LEU A 23 -13.39 -39.51 -1.81
CA LEU A 23 -13.25 -39.37 -3.26
C LEU A 23 -11.85 -38.85 -3.63
N PHE A 24 -11.32 -37.89 -2.87
CA PHE A 24 -9.97 -37.37 -3.05
C PHE A 24 -8.92 -38.46 -2.90
N PHE A 25 -8.93 -39.23 -1.81
CA PHE A 25 -7.94 -40.30 -1.59
C PHE A 25 -8.06 -41.41 -2.65
N THR A 26 -9.29 -41.76 -3.04
CA THR A 26 -9.54 -42.71 -4.13
C THR A 26 -8.91 -42.25 -5.44
N ASN A 27 -9.10 -40.98 -5.81
CA ASN A 27 -8.52 -40.42 -7.02
C ASN A 27 -7.00 -40.23 -6.91
N TYR A 28 -6.51 -39.80 -5.76
CA TYR A 28 -5.08 -39.65 -5.49
C TYR A 28 -4.35 -40.99 -5.66
N CYS A 29 -4.89 -42.10 -5.12
CA CYS A 29 -4.28 -43.42 -5.23
C CYS A 29 -4.35 -44.03 -6.65
N LYS A 30 -5.15 -43.47 -7.57
CA LYS A 30 -5.11 -43.84 -9.00
C LYS A 30 -3.93 -43.21 -9.73
N SER A 31 -3.53 -42.01 -9.32
CA SER A 31 -2.45 -41.24 -9.97
C SER A 31 -1.11 -41.37 -9.27
N PHE A 32 -1.10 -41.69 -7.97
CA PHE A 32 0.07 -41.79 -7.11
C PHE A 32 0.08 -43.12 -6.36
N LEU A 33 1.21 -43.44 -5.69
CA LEU A 33 1.31 -44.64 -4.86
C LEU A 33 0.25 -44.65 -3.76
N SER A 34 -0.30 -45.84 -3.52
CA SER A 34 -1.34 -46.06 -2.52
C SER A 34 -0.84 -45.71 -1.12
N ILE A 35 -1.70 -45.02 -0.36
CA ILE A 35 -1.44 -44.59 1.00
C ILE A 35 -2.60 -44.96 1.91
N ASP A 36 -2.30 -45.27 3.17
CA ASP A 36 -3.31 -45.50 4.20
C ASP A 36 -3.93 -44.16 4.61
N LYS A 37 -5.14 -43.90 4.09
CA LYS A 37 -5.92 -42.70 4.35
C LYS A 37 -6.10 -42.43 5.86
N ASP A 38 -6.50 -43.43 6.63
CA ASP A 38 -6.84 -43.27 8.04
C ASP A 38 -5.59 -42.95 8.85
N GLN A 39 -4.47 -43.63 8.56
CA GLN A 39 -3.19 -43.33 9.21
C GLN A 39 -2.71 -41.91 8.86
N VAL A 40 -2.84 -41.51 7.59
CA VAL A 40 -2.41 -40.18 7.12
C VAL A 40 -3.25 -39.07 7.75
N LEU A 41 -4.58 -39.17 7.71
CA LEU A 41 -5.48 -38.17 8.31
C LEU A 41 -5.25 -38.05 9.81
N LYS A 42 -5.14 -39.19 10.53
CA LYS A 42 -4.85 -39.20 11.96
C LYS A 42 -3.55 -38.47 12.29
N LYS A 43 -2.48 -38.70 11.50
CA LYS A 43 -1.20 -37.99 11.68
C LYS A 43 -1.35 -36.49 11.42
N LEU A 44 -1.99 -36.09 10.32
CA LEU A 44 -2.10 -34.68 9.95
C LEU A 44 -2.98 -33.86 10.90
N ILE A 45 -4.05 -34.47 11.43
CA ILE A 45 -4.92 -33.84 12.44
C ILE A 45 -4.20 -33.76 13.78
N SER A 46 -3.57 -34.84 14.25
CA SER A 46 -2.84 -34.83 15.52
C SER A 46 -1.67 -33.84 15.55
N HIS A 47 -1.03 -33.60 14.41
CA HIS A 47 0.04 -32.60 14.27
C HIS A 47 -0.48 -31.19 13.91
N SER A 48 -1.79 -30.95 13.96
CA SER A 48 -2.38 -29.63 13.71
C SER A 48 -2.10 -29.05 12.32
N ILE A 49 -1.86 -29.90 11.30
CA ILE A 49 -1.76 -29.47 9.90
C ILE A 49 -3.16 -29.34 9.30
N LEU A 50 -3.99 -30.36 9.54
CA LEU A 50 -5.41 -30.34 9.19
C LEU A 50 -6.25 -30.16 10.45
N ASN A 51 -7.43 -29.58 10.28
CA ASN A 51 -8.48 -29.51 11.28
C ASN A 51 -9.71 -30.26 10.76
N ASP A 52 -10.38 -30.97 11.66
CA ASP A 52 -11.66 -31.62 11.43
C ASP A 52 -12.66 -31.02 12.42
N ASN A 53 -13.65 -30.28 11.91
CA ASN A 53 -14.69 -29.67 12.73
C ASN A 53 -15.97 -30.53 12.82
N GLY A 54 -15.90 -31.79 12.39
CA GLY A 54 -17.00 -32.74 12.34
C GLY A 54 -17.88 -32.62 11.08
N ILE A 55 -17.76 -31.52 10.33
CA ILE A 55 -18.50 -31.29 9.08
C ILE A 55 -17.54 -31.32 7.89
N ASN A 56 -16.41 -30.62 8.01
CA ASN A 56 -15.41 -30.47 6.96
C ASN A 56 -14.00 -30.67 7.53
N ILE A 57 -13.15 -31.23 6.69
CA ILE A 57 -11.71 -31.38 6.88
C ILE A 57 -11.00 -30.36 5.99
N GLY A 58 -10.12 -29.57 6.59
CA GLY A 58 -9.38 -28.51 5.92
C GLY A 58 -8.05 -28.22 6.58
N PHE A 59 -7.27 -27.30 6.02
CA PHE A 59 -6.04 -26.86 6.65
C PHE A 59 -6.35 -26.04 7.90
N LYS A 60 -5.63 -26.32 9.00
CA LYS A 60 -5.81 -25.56 10.25
C LYS A 60 -5.31 -24.12 10.13
N TYR A 61 -4.20 -23.94 9.41
CA TYR A 61 -3.56 -22.63 9.25
C TYR A 61 -3.59 -22.19 7.77
N PRO A 62 -4.15 -20.99 7.46
CA PRO A 62 -4.26 -20.51 6.09
C PRO A 62 -2.94 -20.44 5.33
N TYR A 63 -1.84 -20.03 5.97
CA TYR A 63 -0.53 -19.97 5.31
C TYR A 63 -0.01 -21.32 4.83
N ILE A 64 -0.28 -22.41 5.56
CA ILE A 64 0.09 -23.77 5.12
C ILE A 64 -0.71 -24.13 3.86
N TYR A 65 -2.00 -23.79 3.85
CA TYR A 65 -2.84 -23.97 2.67
C TYR A 65 -2.33 -23.16 1.47
N TYR A 66 -2.10 -21.86 1.64
CA TYR A 66 -1.62 -20.98 0.56
C TYR A 66 -0.27 -21.44 0.00
N PHE A 67 0.64 -21.92 0.85
CA PHE A 67 1.91 -22.51 0.44
C PHE A 67 1.69 -23.71 -0.50
N PHE A 68 0.83 -24.66 -0.13
CA PHE A 68 0.59 -25.85 -0.95
C PHE A 68 -0.20 -25.55 -2.23
N VAL A 69 -1.16 -24.61 -2.21
CA VAL A 69 -1.83 -24.13 -3.43
C VAL A 69 -0.82 -23.47 -4.36
N GLY A 70 0.00 -22.55 -3.85
CA GLY A 70 1.02 -21.87 -4.64
C GLY A 70 2.04 -22.84 -5.24
N LYS A 71 2.41 -23.88 -4.47
CA LYS A 71 3.27 -24.97 -4.96
C LYS A 71 2.62 -25.73 -6.12
N LYS A 72 1.35 -26.16 -5.98
CA LYS A 72 0.65 -26.87 -7.07
C LYS A 72 0.65 -26.04 -8.34
N ILE A 73 0.25 -24.77 -8.21
CA ILE A 73 0.16 -23.85 -9.33
C ILE A 73 1.51 -23.69 -10.02
N ALA A 74 2.59 -23.49 -9.26
CA ALA A 74 3.94 -23.36 -9.80
C ALA A 74 4.40 -24.61 -10.56
N GLU A 75 4.06 -25.81 -10.06
CA GLU A 75 4.42 -27.09 -10.67
C GLU A 75 3.60 -27.40 -11.94
N SER A 76 2.31 -27.06 -11.98
CA SER A 76 1.41 -27.43 -13.09
C SER A 76 1.14 -26.32 -14.11
N TYR A 77 1.66 -25.10 -13.91
CA TYR A 77 1.32 -23.95 -14.76
C TYR A 77 1.57 -24.19 -16.24
N ARG A 78 2.70 -24.82 -16.60
CA ARG A 78 3.08 -25.00 -18.02
C ARG A 78 2.14 -25.98 -18.74
N ASP A 79 1.73 -27.03 -18.03
CA ASP A 79 1.11 -28.22 -18.62
C ASP A 79 -0.42 -28.26 -18.47
N SER A 80 -0.99 -27.50 -17.52
CA SER A 80 -2.43 -27.53 -17.22
C SER A 80 -3.14 -26.24 -17.64
N SER A 81 -4.06 -26.35 -18.61
CA SER A 81 -4.95 -25.25 -19.01
C SER A 81 -5.87 -24.81 -17.86
N GLU A 82 -6.37 -25.76 -17.06
CA GLU A 82 -7.17 -25.48 -15.87
C GLU A 82 -6.40 -24.61 -14.85
N THR A 83 -5.11 -24.93 -14.63
CA THR A 83 -4.25 -24.14 -13.74
C THR A 83 -4.11 -22.71 -14.26
N LYS A 84 -3.90 -22.52 -15.57
CA LYS A 84 -3.82 -21.19 -16.20
C LYS A 84 -5.10 -20.38 -15.97
N ILE A 85 -6.28 -20.98 -16.21
CA ILE A 85 -7.58 -20.32 -16.00
C ILE A 85 -7.74 -19.88 -14.53
N LYS A 86 -7.39 -20.76 -13.58
CA LYS A 86 -7.48 -20.44 -12.15
C LYS A 86 -6.55 -19.29 -11.74
N ILE A 87 -5.36 -19.17 -12.33
CA ILE A 87 -4.47 -18.03 -12.09
C ILE A 87 -5.06 -16.73 -12.62
N GLU A 88 -5.66 -16.73 -13.82
CA GLU A 88 -6.33 -15.53 -14.34
C GLU A 88 -7.46 -15.08 -13.41
N GLY A 89 -8.24 -16.03 -12.87
CA GLY A 89 -9.28 -15.76 -11.87
C GLY A 89 -8.72 -15.25 -10.53
N LEU A 90 -7.51 -15.67 -10.16
CA LEU A 90 -6.82 -15.18 -8.98
C LEU A 90 -6.36 -13.72 -9.21
N LEU A 91 -5.71 -13.46 -10.33
CA LEU A 91 -5.20 -12.14 -10.72
C LEU A 91 -6.30 -11.09 -10.89
N SER A 92 -7.47 -11.48 -11.41
CA SER A 92 -8.62 -10.58 -11.53
C SER A 92 -9.23 -10.20 -10.18
N LYS A 93 -9.04 -11.03 -9.15
CA LYS A 93 -9.48 -10.78 -7.77
C LYS A 93 -8.31 -10.52 -6.83
N LEU A 94 -7.24 -9.89 -7.33
CA LEU A 94 -6.02 -9.57 -6.58
C LEU A 94 -6.26 -8.68 -5.35
N HIS A 95 -7.38 -7.98 -5.28
CA HIS A 95 -7.80 -7.23 -4.09
C HIS A 95 -8.07 -8.13 -2.87
N ARG A 96 -8.36 -9.42 -3.07
CA ARG A 96 -8.55 -10.38 -1.97
C ARG A 96 -7.23 -10.78 -1.34
N GLU A 97 -7.21 -10.85 -0.01
CA GLU A 97 -6.00 -11.16 0.75
C GLU A 97 -5.51 -12.60 0.59
N ASP A 98 -6.42 -13.57 0.61
CA ASP A 98 -6.07 -14.98 0.40
C ASP A 98 -5.40 -15.20 -0.97
N TYR A 99 -5.91 -14.54 -2.01
CA TYR A 99 -5.39 -14.62 -3.37
C TYR A 99 -4.02 -13.95 -3.47
N ALA A 100 -3.86 -12.75 -2.91
CA ALA A 100 -2.58 -12.06 -2.83
C ALA A 100 -1.51 -12.92 -2.12
N ASN A 101 -1.87 -13.58 -1.02
CA ASN A 101 -0.97 -14.49 -0.30
C ASN A 101 -0.59 -15.72 -1.12
N ILE A 102 -1.53 -16.34 -1.84
CA ILE A 102 -1.23 -17.44 -2.77
C ILE A 102 -0.23 -16.99 -3.85
N LEU A 103 -0.38 -15.79 -4.43
CA LEU A 103 0.56 -15.27 -5.42
C LEU A 103 1.98 -15.13 -4.88
N ILE A 104 2.13 -14.65 -3.65
CA ILE A 104 3.43 -14.57 -2.99
C ILE A 104 4.07 -15.98 -2.93
N PHE A 105 3.32 -17.01 -2.54
CA PHE A 105 3.83 -18.38 -2.52
C PHE A 105 4.12 -18.95 -3.91
N ILE A 106 3.31 -18.64 -4.94
CA ILE A 106 3.62 -19.03 -6.33
C ILE A 106 5.00 -18.48 -6.71
N THR A 107 5.25 -17.20 -6.43
CA THR A 107 6.55 -16.59 -6.75
C THR A 107 7.69 -17.20 -5.94
N HIS A 108 7.45 -17.73 -4.75
CA HIS A 108 8.47 -18.47 -4.00
C HIS A 108 8.77 -19.83 -4.65
N HIS A 109 7.76 -20.51 -5.16
CA HIS A 109 7.88 -21.86 -5.73
C HIS A 109 8.39 -21.92 -7.18
N THR A 110 8.33 -20.80 -7.93
CA THR A 110 8.86 -20.76 -9.30
C THR A 110 9.91 -19.67 -9.52
N LYS A 111 10.96 -20.02 -10.28
CA LYS A 111 11.93 -19.05 -10.81
C LYS A 111 11.49 -18.47 -12.16
N ASP A 112 10.43 -19.01 -12.76
CA ASP A 112 9.97 -18.55 -14.05
C ASP A 112 9.40 -17.13 -13.96
N SER A 113 9.73 -16.29 -14.94
CA SER A 113 9.29 -14.90 -14.96
C SER A 113 7.81 -14.72 -15.32
N TRP A 114 7.11 -15.78 -15.76
CA TRP A 114 5.72 -15.69 -16.21
C TRP A 114 4.81 -15.05 -15.16
N VAL A 115 5.01 -15.38 -13.87
CA VAL A 115 4.18 -14.85 -12.78
C VAL A 115 4.44 -13.36 -12.58
N LEU A 116 5.70 -12.93 -12.69
CA LEU A 116 6.07 -11.52 -12.60
C LEU A 116 5.48 -10.73 -13.77
N HIS A 117 5.53 -11.29 -14.99
CA HIS A 117 4.90 -10.68 -16.16
C HIS A 117 3.39 -10.55 -16.01
N LYS A 118 2.72 -11.55 -15.42
CA LYS A 118 1.28 -11.50 -15.17
C LYS A 118 0.89 -10.45 -14.12
N ILE A 119 1.62 -10.39 -13.00
CA ILE A 119 1.42 -9.36 -11.97
C ILE A 119 1.65 -7.97 -12.57
N LYS A 120 2.72 -7.81 -13.36
CA LYS A 120 3.02 -6.57 -14.08
C LYS A 120 1.88 -6.18 -15.01
N SER A 121 1.37 -7.11 -15.82
CA SER A 121 0.25 -6.87 -16.73
C SER A 121 -1.01 -6.40 -16.02
N VAL A 122 -1.34 -6.97 -14.85
CA VAL A 122 -2.47 -6.51 -14.04
C VAL A 122 -2.23 -5.08 -13.59
N LEU A 123 -1.10 -4.79 -12.95
CA LEU A 123 -0.77 -3.46 -12.46
C LEU A 123 -0.73 -2.40 -13.58
N ASP A 124 -0.19 -2.76 -14.75
CA ASP A 124 -0.13 -1.88 -15.93
C ASP A 124 -1.53 -1.54 -16.46
N SER A 125 -2.49 -2.47 -16.39
CA SER A 125 -3.89 -2.23 -16.78
C SER A 125 -4.68 -1.35 -15.80
N LEU A 126 -4.20 -1.19 -14.57
CA LEU A 126 -4.89 -0.39 -13.56
C LEU A 126 -4.67 1.10 -13.83
N PHE A 127 -5.79 1.76 -14.11
CA PHE A 127 -5.86 3.19 -14.44
C PHE A 127 -5.03 3.54 -15.69
N GLU A 128 -4.91 2.62 -16.65
CA GLU A 128 -4.13 2.77 -17.89
C GLU A 128 -4.56 3.97 -18.75
N GLU A 129 -5.79 4.43 -18.58
CA GLU A 129 -6.33 5.63 -19.23
C GLU A 129 -5.73 6.94 -18.68
N HIS A 130 -4.96 6.88 -17.60
CA HIS A 130 -4.29 8.01 -16.96
C HIS A 130 -2.77 7.87 -17.03
N ASN A 131 -2.09 9.01 -17.20
CA ASN A 131 -0.64 9.09 -17.00
C ASN A 131 -0.29 9.01 -15.51
N GLU A 132 0.96 8.75 -15.18
CA GLU A 132 1.43 8.83 -13.80
C GLU A 132 1.40 10.27 -13.28
N ALA A 133 0.86 10.48 -12.07
CA ALA A 133 0.93 11.77 -11.40
C ALA A 133 2.38 12.20 -11.19
N THR A 134 2.71 13.40 -11.65
CA THR A 134 4.06 13.98 -11.49
C THR A 134 4.20 14.76 -10.17
N LEU A 135 3.07 15.19 -9.61
CA LEU A 135 2.96 16.15 -8.51
C LEU A 135 3.75 17.45 -8.80
N SER A 136 3.89 17.81 -10.06
CA SER A 136 4.52 19.06 -10.47
C SER A 136 3.76 20.29 -9.97
N LYS A 137 4.45 21.43 -9.86
CA LYS A 137 3.85 22.71 -9.45
C LYS A 137 2.64 23.08 -10.31
N THR A 138 2.70 22.82 -11.61
CA THR A 138 1.62 23.11 -12.56
C THR A 138 0.40 22.22 -12.28
N GLN A 139 0.62 20.92 -12.06
CA GLN A 139 -0.43 19.98 -11.70
C GLN A 139 -1.12 20.33 -10.38
N LEU A 140 -0.38 20.80 -9.38
CA LEU A 140 -0.90 21.14 -8.05
C LEU A 140 -1.24 22.63 -7.88
N SER A 141 -1.28 23.39 -8.96
CA SER A 141 -1.48 24.85 -8.93
C SER A 141 -2.79 25.26 -8.25
N PHE A 142 -3.85 24.45 -8.39
CA PHE A 142 -5.16 24.65 -7.76
C PHE A 142 -5.14 24.66 -6.21
N MET A 143 -4.03 24.22 -5.60
CA MET A 143 -3.85 24.19 -4.14
C MET A 143 -3.05 25.41 -3.62
N SER A 144 -2.58 26.30 -4.49
CA SER A 144 -1.65 27.37 -4.09
C SER A 144 -2.21 28.30 -3.02
N ASP A 145 -3.49 28.69 -3.12
CA ASP A 145 -4.14 29.55 -2.12
C ASP A 145 -4.48 28.78 -0.85
N PHE A 146 -4.82 27.50 -0.99
CA PHE A 146 -5.02 26.61 0.14
C PHE A 146 -3.76 26.51 1.01
N MET A 147 -2.58 26.40 0.39
CA MET A 147 -1.32 26.35 1.13
C MET A 147 -1.04 27.58 2.01
N LYS A 148 -1.66 28.74 1.71
CA LYS A 148 -1.51 29.97 2.50
C LYS A 148 -2.36 29.97 3.78
N VAL A 149 -3.42 29.14 3.82
CA VAL A 149 -4.36 29.09 4.96
C VAL A 149 -4.14 27.90 5.89
N ILE A 150 -3.41 26.87 5.44
CA ILE A 150 -3.09 25.73 6.31
C ILE A 150 -2.12 26.18 7.41
N PRO A 151 -2.36 25.82 8.68
CA PRO A 151 -1.44 26.12 9.78
C PRO A 151 -0.02 25.63 9.51
N GLU A 152 0.96 26.41 9.96
CA GLU A 152 2.36 26.01 9.97
C GLU A 152 2.57 24.75 10.81
N LEU A 153 3.49 23.90 10.33
CA LEU A 153 3.89 22.71 11.06
C LEU A 153 4.76 23.08 12.25
N ILE A 154 4.65 22.30 13.33
CA ILE A 154 5.51 22.41 14.51
C ILE A 154 6.02 21.03 14.91
N ILE A 155 7.25 20.97 15.42
CA ILE A 155 7.79 19.76 16.04
C ILE A 155 7.46 19.82 17.54
N GLU A 156 6.66 18.86 17.97
CA GLU A 156 6.26 18.68 19.37
C GLU A 156 7.18 17.67 20.06
N GLN A 157 7.29 17.79 21.38
CA GLN A 157 7.97 16.79 22.17
C GLN A 157 6.99 15.64 22.45
N ARG A 158 7.17 14.54 21.73
CA ARG A 158 6.33 13.34 21.84
C ARG A 158 7.13 12.15 22.34
N GLU A 159 6.44 11.22 23.00
CA GLU A 159 7.01 9.97 23.46
C GLU A 159 6.88 8.92 22.35
N ILE A 160 8.01 8.45 21.83
CA ILE A 160 8.07 7.54 20.68
C ILE A 160 7.24 6.27 20.93
N GLN A 161 7.28 5.72 22.14
CA GLN A 161 6.56 4.49 22.46
C GLN A 161 5.04 4.69 22.34
N LYS A 162 4.50 5.78 22.89
CA LYS A 162 3.07 6.10 22.78
C LYS A 162 2.61 6.28 21.33
N GLU A 163 3.40 6.93 20.50
CA GLU A 163 3.07 7.11 19.07
C GLU A 163 3.03 5.77 18.33
N ARG A 164 3.95 4.85 18.67
CA ARG A 164 3.94 3.47 18.13
C ARG A 164 2.74 2.68 18.62
N ASP A 165 2.39 2.79 19.89
CA ASP A 165 1.26 2.06 20.47
C ASP A 165 -0.05 2.52 19.81
N VAL A 166 -0.26 3.84 19.67
CA VAL A 166 -1.43 4.40 18.97
C VAL A 166 -1.48 3.93 17.51
N GLN A 167 -0.34 3.89 16.81
CA GLN A 167 -0.30 3.39 15.44
C GLN A 167 -0.67 1.90 15.37
N ASN A 168 -0.15 1.08 16.29
CA ASN A 168 -0.46 -0.34 16.32
C ASN A 168 -1.94 -0.58 16.61
N ASP A 169 -2.53 0.14 17.56
CA ASP A 169 -3.97 0.05 17.87
C ASP A 169 -4.83 0.38 16.62
N GLN A 170 -4.44 1.39 15.85
CA GLN A 170 -5.11 1.72 14.59
C GLN A 170 -4.99 0.62 13.53
N LEU A 171 -3.85 -0.05 13.44
CA LEU A 171 -3.64 -1.16 12.52
C LEU A 171 -4.51 -2.36 12.93
N ASP A 172 -4.56 -2.69 14.22
CA ASP A 172 -5.39 -3.76 14.77
C ASP A 172 -6.89 -3.51 14.50
N GLU A 173 -7.35 -2.27 14.64
CA GLU A 173 -8.74 -1.90 14.31
C GLU A 173 -9.08 -2.06 12.82
N LEU A 174 -8.13 -1.74 11.94
CA LEU A 174 -8.31 -1.89 10.49
C LEU A 174 -8.36 -3.37 10.09
N GLU A 175 -7.52 -4.22 10.67
CA GLU A 175 -7.56 -5.67 10.43
C GLU A 175 -8.92 -6.27 10.82
N ARG A 176 -9.47 -5.90 11.98
CA ARG A 176 -10.79 -6.40 12.42
C ARG A 176 -11.95 -5.96 11.53
N LYS A 177 -11.84 -4.82 10.84
CA LYS A 177 -12.88 -4.32 9.94
C LYS A 177 -12.87 -5.00 8.58
N ASN A 178 -11.68 -5.34 8.05
CA ASN A 178 -11.55 -6.01 6.76
C ASN A 178 -12.20 -7.40 6.72
N ASP A 179 -12.30 -8.10 7.86
CA ASP A 179 -12.98 -9.41 7.94
C ASP A 179 -14.51 -9.34 7.74
N ASN A 180 -15.13 -8.15 7.76
CA ASN A 180 -16.60 -7.99 7.81
C ASN A 180 -17.25 -7.35 6.56
N GLU A 181 -16.49 -6.99 5.52
CA GLU A 181 -17.04 -6.33 4.32
C GLU A 181 -17.04 -7.25 3.09
N GLU A 182 -17.87 -8.29 3.10
CA GLU A 182 -18.31 -8.99 1.88
C GLU A 182 -19.55 -8.29 1.29
N GLY A 183 -19.33 -7.12 0.68
CA GLY A 183 -20.35 -6.41 -0.10
C GLY A 183 -19.92 -6.23 -1.56
N GLU A 184 -20.87 -6.11 -2.49
CA GLU A 184 -20.58 -5.67 -3.86
C GLU A 184 -19.99 -4.25 -3.83
N SER A 185 -18.66 -4.16 -3.88
CA SER A 185 -17.97 -2.88 -4.01
C SER A 185 -18.24 -2.31 -5.40
N LEU A 186 -18.53 -1.01 -5.50
CA LEU A 186 -18.51 -0.29 -6.78
C LEU A 186 -17.23 -0.63 -7.55
N ASP A 187 -17.32 -0.81 -8.87
CA ASP A 187 -16.20 -1.24 -9.74
C ASP A 187 -14.94 -0.38 -9.54
N ILE A 188 -15.12 0.93 -9.30
CA ILE A 188 -14.01 1.83 -8.99
C ILE A 188 -13.31 1.52 -7.66
N LEU A 189 -14.06 1.18 -6.61
CA LEU A 189 -13.49 0.82 -5.30
C LEU A 189 -12.71 -0.50 -5.41
N ALA A 190 -13.23 -1.46 -6.18
CA ALA A 190 -12.52 -2.69 -6.50
C ALA A 190 -11.20 -2.41 -7.22
N LYS A 191 -11.21 -1.54 -8.25
CA LYS A 191 -10.01 -1.11 -8.99
C LYS A 191 -8.98 -0.43 -8.08
N ILE A 192 -9.41 0.42 -7.14
CA ILE A 192 -8.54 1.07 -6.14
C ILE A 192 -7.90 0.03 -5.21
N ASN A 193 -8.71 -0.87 -4.64
CA ASN A 193 -8.23 -1.92 -3.75
C ASN A 193 -7.27 -2.86 -4.47
N GLN A 194 -7.54 -3.18 -5.74
CA GLN A 194 -6.65 -3.98 -6.58
C GLN A 194 -5.32 -3.28 -6.83
N THR A 195 -5.31 -1.97 -7.05
CA THR A 195 -4.06 -1.17 -7.15
C THR A 195 -3.25 -1.27 -5.87
N PHE A 196 -3.87 -1.01 -4.72
CA PHE A 196 -3.17 -1.05 -3.43
C PHE A 196 -2.64 -2.45 -3.11
N LYS A 197 -3.45 -3.49 -3.30
CA LYS A 197 -3.04 -4.86 -3.03
C LYS A 197 -1.99 -5.36 -4.02
N GLY A 198 -2.09 -4.96 -5.29
CA GLY A 198 -1.09 -5.28 -6.29
C GLY A 198 0.27 -4.64 -6.00
N MET A 199 0.31 -3.39 -5.54
CA MET A 199 1.54 -2.75 -5.08
C MET A 199 2.16 -3.46 -3.87
N GLU A 200 1.33 -3.89 -2.91
CA GLU A 200 1.79 -4.68 -1.77
C GLU A 200 2.39 -6.02 -2.20
N VAL A 201 1.73 -6.74 -3.13
CA VAL A 201 2.25 -8.00 -3.66
C VAL A 201 3.59 -7.78 -4.37
N ALA A 202 3.70 -6.75 -5.20
CA ALA A 202 4.97 -6.41 -5.85
C ALA A 202 6.09 -6.14 -4.82
N GLY A 203 5.79 -5.34 -3.78
CA GLY A 203 6.75 -5.06 -2.71
C GLY A 203 7.13 -6.28 -1.88
N GLN A 204 6.17 -7.14 -1.55
CA GLN A 204 6.43 -8.39 -0.82
C GLN A 204 7.30 -9.35 -1.65
N ILE A 205 7.08 -9.43 -2.95
CA ILE A 205 7.94 -10.20 -3.86
C ILE A 205 9.38 -9.65 -3.85
N ILE A 206 9.54 -8.33 -3.92
CA ILE A 206 10.87 -7.69 -3.83
C ILE A 206 11.54 -8.04 -2.49
N ARG A 207 10.85 -7.86 -1.36
CA ARG A 207 11.38 -8.16 -0.01
C ARG A 207 11.77 -9.63 0.15
N ASN A 208 10.88 -10.54 -0.25
CA ASN A 208 11.08 -11.98 -0.02
C ASN A 208 12.09 -12.60 -0.99
N ARG A 209 12.29 -12.00 -2.17
CA ARG A 209 13.14 -12.56 -3.23
C ARG A 209 14.29 -11.67 -3.67
N HIS A 210 14.63 -10.60 -2.95
CA HIS A 210 15.71 -9.67 -3.30
C HIS A 210 17.04 -10.36 -3.63
N ALA A 211 17.38 -11.46 -2.94
CA ALA A 211 18.61 -12.23 -3.18
C ALA A 211 18.56 -13.14 -4.42
N THR A 212 17.39 -13.37 -5.01
CA THR A 212 17.19 -14.29 -6.15
C THR A 212 16.62 -13.60 -7.39
N LEU A 213 16.03 -12.42 -7.24
CA LEU A 213 15.56 -11.60 -8.35
C LEU A 213 16.74 -10.88 -9.00
N THR A 214 16.69 -10.76 -10.32
CA THR A 214 17.63 -9.90 -11.02
C THR A 214 17.35 -8.43 -10.69
N ARG A 215 18.36 -7.57 -10.79
CA ARG A 215 18.22 -6.12 -10.61
C ARG A 215 17.13 -5.55 -11.52
N GLN A 216 17.10 -5.96 -12.79
CA GLN A 216 16.09 -5.54 -13.74
C GLN A 216 14.67 -5.97 -13.32
N SER A 217 14.49 -7.19 -12.82
CA SER A 217 13.18 -7.66 -12.35
C SER A 217 12.70 -6.88 -11.13
N MET A 218 13.60 -6.48 -10.22
CA MET A 218 13.26 -5.63 -9.08
C MET A 218 12.90 -4.21 -9.54
N GLU A 219 13.69 -3.62 -10.45
CA GLU A 219 13.39 -2.32 -11.07
C GLU A 219 12.02 -2.33 -11.74
N ASP A 220 11.71 -3.35 -12.54
CA ASP A 220 10.43 -3.46 -13.24
C ASP A 220 9.26 -3.58 -12.27
N LEU A 221 9.36 -4.44 -11.24
CA LEU A 221 8.30 -4.60 -10.23
C LEU A 221 8.08 -3.33 -9.41
N ALA A 222 9.16 -2.70 -8.94
CA ALA A 222 9.09 -1.46 -8.18
C ALA A 222 8.47 -0.34 -9.01
N LYS A 223 8.89 -0.21 -10.28
CA LYS A 223 8.37 0.79 -11.21
C LYS A 223 6.90 0.57 -11.53
N THR A 224 6.50 -0.64 -11.91
CA THR A 224 5.11 -0.94 -12.22
C THR A 224 4.21 -0.74 -10.98
N GLY A 225 4.66 -1.15 -9.78
CA GLY A 225 3.94 -0.86 -8.55
C GLY A 225 3.77 0.63 -8.29
N ALA A 226 4.87 1.40 -8.32
CA ALA A 226 4.80 2.85 -8.11
C ALA A 226 3.90 3.54 -9.14
N PHE A 227 4.02 3.17 -10.42
CA PHE A 227 3.28 3.79 -11.51
C PHE A 227 1.78 3.51 -11.41
N ALA A 228 1.36 2.30 -11.02
CA ALA A 228 -0.06 2.01 -10.80
C ALA A 228 -0.66 2.93 -9.72
N GLY A 229 0.05 3.13 -8.61
CA GLY A 229 -0.38 4.07 -7.55
C GLY A 229 -0.41 5.54 -8.03
N LEU A 230 0.55 5.94 -8.86
CA LEU A 230 0.60 7.29 -9.43
C LEU A 230 -0.47 7.54 -10.50
N ARG A 231 -0.84 6.54 -11.30
CA ARG A 231 -1.98 6.63 -12.23
C ARG A 231 -3.30 6.76 -11.49
N PHE A 232 -3.48 6.01 -10.40
CA PHE A 232 -4.61 6.23 -9.49
C PHE A 232 -4.61 7.65 -8.92
N LEU A 233 -3.44 8.18 -8.52
CA LEU A 233 -3.35 9.54 -8.00
C LEU A 233 -3.70 10.60 -9.06
N GLU A 234 -3.30 10.38 -10.31
CA GLU A 234 -3.67 11.24 -11.44
C GLU A 234 -5.18 11.24 -11.69
N TYR A 235 -5.77 10.05 -11.73
CA TYR A 235 -7.22 9.87 -11.79
C TYR A 235 -7.92 10.67 -10.70
N PHE A 236 -7.45 10.50 -9.46
CA PHE A 236 -8.01 11.18 -8.30
C PHE A 236 -7.91 12.70 -8.43
N ILE A 237 -6.73 13.24 -8.78
CA ILE A 237 -6.55 14.70 -8.96
C ILE A 237 -7.48 15.27 -10.05
N LYS A 238 -7.66 14.55 -11.17
CA LYS A 238 -8.52 14.98 -12.28
C LYS A 238 -10.01 14.99 -11.91
N ILE A 239 -10.48 13.92 -11.28
CA ILE A 239 -11.85 13.91 -10.75
C ILE A 239 -11.99 14.97 -9.68
N SER A 240 -10.92 15.20 -8.91
CA SER A 240 -10.98 16.18 -7.86
C SER A 240 -11.17 17.61 -8.39
N ASP A 241 -10.50 17.99 -9.47
CA ASP A 241 -10.74 19.31 -10.08
C ASP A 241 -12.17 19.45 -10.62
N THR A 242 -12.75 18.35 -11.11
CA THR A 242 -14.11 18.33 -11.64
C THR A 242 -15.16 18.45 -10.52
N ALA A 243 -15.02 17.65 -9.46
CA ALA A 243 -15.93 17.63 -8.31
C ALA A 243 -15.94 18.97 -7.56
N LYS A 244 -14.79 19.67 -7.50
CA LYS A 244 -14.69 21.01 -6.93
C LYS A 244 -15.69 21.98 -7.60
N LYS A 245 -15.74 21.98 -8.93
CA LYS A 245 -16.60 22.88 -9.71
C LYS A 245 -18.08 22.59 -9.45
N GLU A 246 -18.45 21.31 -9.38
CA GLU A 246 -19.82 20.90 -9.10
C GLU A 246 -20.25 21.23 -7.67
N ILE A 247 -19.40 21.00 -6.66
CA ILE A 247 -19.69 21.35 -5.26
C ILE A 247 -19.90 22.86 -5.11
N VAL A 248 -19.02 23.68 -5.70
CA VAL A 248 -19.16 25.15 -5.66
C VAL A 248 -20.48 25.59 -6.31
N LYS A 249 -20.86 24.99 -7.45
CA LYS A 249 -22.12 25.27 -8.14
C LYS A 249 -23.34 24.85 -7.32
N LEU A 250 -23.29 23.69 -6.67
CA LEU A 250 -24.37 23.16 -5.84
C LEU A 250 -24.58 24.02 -4.59
N ILE A 251 -23.48 24.40 -3.92
CA ILE A 251 -23.49 25.35 -2.79
C ILE A 251 -24.05 26.70 -3.25
N SER A 252 -23.59 27.23 -4.37
CA SER A 252 -24.11 28.50 -4.92
C SER A 252 -25.61 28.45 -5.18
N THR A 253 -26.12 27.32 -5.69
CA THR A 253 -27.55 27.11 -5.96
C THR A 253 -28.36 27.04 -4.66
N HIS A 254 -27.89 26.27 -3.67
CA HIS A 254 -28.55 26.14 -2.37
C HIS A 254 -28.54 27.47 -1.57
N LEU A 255 -27.51 28.30 -1.75
CA LEU A 255 -27.40 29.61 -1.11
C LEU A 255 -28.34 30.66 -1.71
N LEU A 256 -28.70 30.54 -3.00
CA LEU A 256 -29.76 31.35 -3.60
C LEU A 256 -31.13 31.06 -2.95
N GLU A 257 -31.30 29.85 -2.39
CA GLU A 257 -32.54 29.42 -1.73
C GLU A 257 -32.59 29.77 -0.23
N HIS A 258 -31.45 30.10 0.41
CA HIS A 258 -31.36 30.37 1.86
C HIS A 258 -30.41 31.56 2.22
N PRO A 259 -30.90 32.81 2.26
CA PRO A 259 -30.07 34.04 2.32
C PRO A 259 -29.48 34.42 3.70
N ASN A 260 -29.65 33.62 4.76
CA ASN A 260 -29.29 34.02 6.14
C ASN A 260 -27.83 33.71 6.56
N ILE A 261 -27.00 33.17 5.66
CA ILE A 261 -25.56 33.03 5.86
C ILE A 261 -24.86 33.75 4.71
N SER A 262 -23.77 34.47 4.98
CA SER A 262 -22.97 35.12 3.93
C SER A 262 -22.51 34.07 2.90
N ASN A 263 -23.06 34.14 1.69
CA ASN A 263 -22.82 33.17 0.61
C ASN A 263 -21.32 32.85 0.39
N LYS A 264 -20.42 33.82 0.66
CA LYS A 264 -18.97 33.67 0.48
C LYS A 264 -18.27 32.83 1.54
N GLU A 265 -18.78 32.78 2.77
CA GLU A 265 -18.12 32.05 3.86
C GLU A 265 -18.34 30.54 3.75
N ILE A 266 -19.56 30.11 3.41
CA ILE A 266 -19.86 28.69 3.20
C ILE A 266 -19.08 28.14 2.00
N GLU A 267 -19.06 28.87 0.89
CA GLU A 267 -18.30 28.50 -0.32
C GLU A 267 -16.81 28.30 0.02
N LYS A 268 -16.21 29.26 0.74
CA LYS A 268 -14.81 29.18 1.18
C LYS A 268 -14.55 28.03 2.13
N GLN A 269 -15.46 27.74 3.07
CA GLN A 269 -15.32 26.61 3.99
C GLN A 269 -15.38 25.27 3.27
N ALA A 270 -16.32 25.10 2.36
CA ALA A 270 -16.44 23.89 1.55
C ALA A 270 -15.23 23.69 0.64
N GLU A 271 -14.77 24.76 -0.03
CA GLU A 271 -13.54 24.73 -0.82
C GLU A 271 -12.32 24.32 0.02
N ASN A 272 -12.17 24.89 1.22
CA ASN A 272 -11.06 24.53 2.11
C ASN A 272 -11.15 23.08 2.60
N ALA A 273 -12.35 22.59 2.95
CA ALA A 273 -12.54 21.20 3.37
C ALA A 273 -12.18 20.23 2.23
N TYR A 274 -12.58 20.59 1.02
CA TYR A 274 -12.29 19.84 -0.18
C TYR A 274 -10.79 19.77 -0.52
N LEU A 275 -10.10 20.90 -0.42
CA LEU A 275 -8.67 20.99 -0.67
C LEU A 275 -7.87 20.26 0.43
N HIS A 276 -8.34 20.28 1.68
CA HIS A 276 -7.79 19.43 2.75
C HIS A 276 -7.93 17.95 2.43
N LEU A 277 -9.10 17.50 1.97
CA LEU A 277 -9.30 16.10 1.58
C LEU A 277 -8.37 15.70 0.43
N THR A 278 -8.31 16.53 -0.62
CA THR A 278 -7.45 16.30 -1.77
C THR A 278 -5.98 16.22 -1.35
N TYR A 279 -5.52 17.15 -0.49
CA TYR A 279 -4.18 17.13 0.10
C TYR A 279 -3.92 15.83 0.88
N GLY A 280 -4.86 15.44 1.74
CA GLY A 280 -4.78 14.23 2.54
C GLY A 280 -4.61 12.98 1.68
N ILE A 281 -5.31 12.90 0.56
CA ILE A 281 -5.22 11.78 -0.37
C ILE A 281 -3.91 11.79 -1.15
N ILE A 282 -3.43 12.94 -1.64
CA ILE A 282 -2.10 13.04 -2.28
C ILE A 282 -1.01 12.54 -1.33
N ASN A 283 -1.01 13.03 -0.10
CA ASN A 283 -0.06 12.65 0.93
C ASN A 283 -0.20 11.16 1.32
N GLY A 284 -1.43 10.69 1.50
CA GLY A 284 -1.76 9.31 1.84
C GLY A 284 -1.32 8.31 0.77
N VAL A 285 -1.63 8.57 -0.50
CA VAL A 285 -1.24 7.71 -1.63
C VAL A 285 0.27 7.68 -1.80
N THR A 286 0.95 8.83 -1.69
CA THR A 286 2.41 8.89 -1.76
C THR A 286 3.06 8.00 -0.69
N ARG A 287 2.58 8.07 0.56
CA ARG A 287 3.04 7.18 1.64
C ARG A 287 2.62 5.72 1.42
N LYS A 288 1.44 5.47 0.86
CA LYS A 288 0.96 4.12 0.56
C LYS A 288 1.86 3.46 -0.47
N ILE A 289 2.21 4.14 -1.56
CA ILE A 289 3.14 3.65 -2.57
C ILE A 289 4.47 3.27 -1.90
N ALA A 290 5.06 4.20 -1.15
CA ALA A 290 6.34 3.99 -0.47
C ALA A 290 6.31 2.77 0.48
N SER A 291 5.29 2.68 1.34
CA SER A 291 5.15 1.58 2.31
C SER A 291 4.80 0.23 1.65
N SER A 292 4.10 0.24 0.53
CA SER A 292 3.77 -0.96 -0.24
C SER A 292 4.99 -1.52 -0.95
N ILE A 293 5.70 -0.72 -1.77
CA ILE A 293 6.78 -1.23 -2.62
C ILE A 293 8.15 -1.21 -1.95
N GLY A 294 8.35 -0.35 -0.93
CA GLY A 294 9.65 -0.04 -0.35
C GLY A 294 10.30 -1.23 0.38
N SER A 295 11.62 -1.24 0.38
CA SER A 295 12.44 -2.20 1.12
C SER A 295 13.83 -1.61 1.36
N LYS A 296 14.54 -2.10 2.39
CA LYS A 296 15.91 -1.65 2.66
C LYS A 296 16.89 -2.26 1.64
N GLU A 297 16.59 -3.48 1.21
CA GLU A 297 17.43 -4.31 0.35
C GLU A 297 17.46 -3.78 -1.09
N ALA A 298 16.38 -3.13 -1.54
CA ALA A 298 16.29 -2.56 -2.89
C ALA A 298 16.51 -1.03 -2.94
N LEU A 299 17.17 -0.42 -1.94
CA LEU A 299 17.37 1.03 -1.93
C LEU A 299 18.03 1.57 -3.20
N GLU A 300 19.02 0.88 -3.75
CA GLU A 300 19.65 1.25 -5.02
C GLU A 300 18.66 1.32 -6.18
N VAL A 301 17.70 0.39 -6.22
CA VAL A 301 16.64 0.36 -7.24
C VAL A 301 15.81 1.64 -7.18
N TYR A 302 15.38 2.05 -5.99
CA TYR A 302 14.57 3.28 -5.86
C TYR A 302 15.40 4.55 -6.14
N ARG A 303 16.71 4.54 -5.85
CA ARG A 303 17.61 5.65 -6.22
C ARG A 303 17.72 5.80 -7.74
N ASP A 304 17.93 4.70 -8.43
CA ASP A 304 17.99 4.69 -9.89
C ASP A 304 16.66 5.10 -10.51
N MET A 305 15.53 4.67 -9.93
CA MET A 305 14.21 5.09 -10.39
C MET A 305 13.95 6.58 -10.24
N GLU A 306 14.26 7.18 -9.09
CA GLU A 306 14.11 8.63 -8.87
C GLU A 306 14.91 9.42 -9.91
N SER A 307 16.17 9.07 -10.13
CA SER A 307 17.02 9.75 -11.14
C SER A 307 16.52 9.58 -12.57
N LYS A 308 15.97 8.41 -12.94
CA LYS A 308 15.43 8.13 -14.28
C LYS A 308 14.08 8.82 -14.53
N VAL A 309 13.21 8.90 -13.52
CA VAL A 309 11.85 9.46 -13.65
C VAL A 309 11.85 10.97 -13.46
N GLY A 310 12.59 11.48 -12.46
CA GLY A 310 12.84 12.91 -12.28
C GLY A 310 11.58 13.75 -12.01
N THR A 311 10.65 13.26 -11.19
CA THR A 311 9.42 13.98 -10.82
C THR A 311 9.32 14.24 -9.31
N PRO A 312 8.66 15.34 -8.89
CA PRO A 312 8.37 15.60 -7.47
C PRO A 312 7.71 14.43 -6.75
N ALA A 313 6.81 13.70 -7.44
CA ALA A 313 6.20 12.49 -6.89
C ALA A 313 7.24 11.42 -6.51
N PHE A 314 8.20 11.15 -7.39
CA PHE A 314 9.23 10.15 -7.13
C PHE A 314 10.23 10.57 -6.06
N ASN A 315 10.56 11.86 -5.97
CA ASN A 315 11.39 12.39 -4.89
C ASN A 315 10.74 12.14 -3.52
N LEU A 316 9.43 12.42 -3.42
CA LEU A 316 8.67 12.16 -2.19
C LEU A 316 8.55 10.66 -1.90
N ILE A 317 8.29 9.82 -2.90
CA ILE A 317 8.23 8.37 -2.73
C ILE A 317 9.58 7.83 -2.24
N ARG A 318 10.70 8.21 -2.88
CA ARG A 318 12.03 7.77 -2.47
C ARG A 318 12.35 8.21 -1.05
N GLN A 319 12.08 9.48 -0.73
CA GLN A 319 12.32 10.00 0.61
C GLN A 319 11.49 9.27 1.66
N ALA A 320 10.22 8.97 1.38
CA ALA A 320 9.35 8.20 2.25
C ALA A 320 9.87 6.75 2.45
N ILE A 321 10.32 6.09 1.38
CA ILE A 321 10.94 4.75 1.47
C ILE A 321 12.18 4.81 2.37
N GLU A 322 13.07 5.77 2.15
CA GLU A 322 14.30 5.84 2.95
C GLU A 322 13.99 6.05 4.43
N LEU A 323 13.12 7.02 4.78
CA LEU A 323 12.74 7.30 6.16
C LEU A 323 12.08 6.09 6.85
N GLN A 324 11.26 5.33 6.13
CA GLN A 324 10.54 4.19 6.69
C GLN A 324 11.42 2.95 6.86
N PHE A 325 12.23 2.60 5.84
CA PHE A 325 12.92 1.31 5.79
C PHE A 325 14.36 1.35 6.30
N THR A 326 15.03 2.51 6.27
CA THR A 326 16.35 2.66 6.89
C THR A 326 16.26 2.97 8.38
N LYS A 327 15.16 3.62 8.81
CA LYS A 327 14.96 4.13 10.17
C LYS A 327 16.06 5.10 10.62
N THR A 328 16.72 5.74 9.66
CA THR A 328 17.77 6.74 9.86
C THR A 328 17.48 7.98 9.02
N VAL A 329 17.95 9.13 9.47
CA VAL A 329 17.83 10.38 8.74
C VAL A 329 19.06 10.61 7.87
N ASN A 330 18.84 10.84 6.58
CA ASN A 330 19.89 11.28 5.66
C ASN A 330 19.71 12.78 5.37
N ILE A 331 20.45 13.62 6.10
CA ILE A 331 20.34 15.09 6.01
C ILE A 331 20.68 15.60 4.60
N ASP A 332 21.67 15.02 3.94
CA ASP A 332 22.09 15.44 2.61
C ASP A 332 21.00 15.16 1.58
N HIS A 333 20.37 13.99 1.66
CA HIS A 333 19.27 13.64 0.76
C HIS A 333 18.05 14.53 1.00
N ILE A 334 17.66 14.77 2.26
CA ILE A 334 16.56 15.70 2.59
C ILE A 334 16.86 17.10 2.04
N THR A 335 18.11 17.56 2.18
CA THR A 335 18.54 18.88 1.67
C THR A 335 18.38 18.96 0.14
N SER A 336 18.79 17.91 -0.58
CA SER A 336 18.61 17.84 -2.03
C SER A 336 17.13 17.82 -2.42
N CYS A 337 16.32 17.03 -1.71
CA CYS A 337 14.87 16.95 -1.94
C CYS A 337 14.18 18.31 -1.70
N ILE A 338 14.58 19.07 -0.68
CA ILE A 338 14.08 20.45 -0.46
C ILE A 338 14.42 21.36 -1.64
N LYS A 339 15.66 21.31 -2.15
CA LYS A 339 16.07 22.14 -3.30
C LYS A 339 15.26 21.82 -4.54
N GLU A 340 15.03 20.54 -4.82
CA GLU A 340 14.24 20.09 -5.97
C GLU A 340 12.75 20.44 -5.85
N LEU A 341 12.23 20.52 -4.61
CA LEU A 341 10.83 20.82 -4.33
C LEU A 341 10.56 22.29 -3.95
N GLN A 342 11.56 23.17 -3.97
CA GLN A 342 11.47 24.53 -3.44
C GLN A 342 10.34 25.37 -4.04
N ASP A 343 10.06 25.16 -5.33
CA ASP A 343 9.01 25.88 -6.07
C ASP A 343 7.62 25.27 -5.90
N ASN A 344 7.50 24.17 -5.15
CA ASN A 344 6.28 23.39 -4.97
C ASN A 344 5.91 23.28 -3.49
N GLN A 345 5.11 24.24 -3.02
CA GLN A 345 4.74 24.35 -1.60
C GLN A 345 3.95 23.13 -1.10
N VAL A 346 3.15 22.48 -1.95
CA VAL A 346 2.40 21.28 -1.58
C VAL A 346 3.35 20.13 -1.27
N CYS A 347 4.27 19.82 -2.20
CA CYS A 347 5.26 18.77 -2.03
C CYS A 347 6.23 19.08 -0.89
N LEU A 348 6.66 20.34 -0.74
CA LEU A 348 7.53 20.75 0.36
C LEU A 348 6.84 20.53 1.71
N ARG A 349 5.54 20.82 1.83
CA ARG A 349 4.78 20.51 3.05
C ARG A 349 4.70 19.01 3.31
N ILE A 350 4.41 18.20 2.28
CA ILE A 350 4.40 16.73 2.41
C ILE A 350 5.74 16.22 2.92
N LEU A 351 6.86 16.70 2.37
CA LEU A 351 8.21 16.36 2.82
C LEU A 351 8.41 16.71 4.31
N LYS A 352 8.00 17.91 4.74
CA LYS A 352 8.07 18.33 6.14
C LYS A 352 7.29 17.39 7.06
N GLU A 353 6.08 17.01 6.67
CA GLU A 353 5.24 16.06 7.43
C GLU A 353 5.88 14.67 7.53
N MET A 354 6.49 14.16 6.44
CA MET A 354 7.21 12.88 6.46
C MET A 354 8.37 12.89 7.46
N VAL A 355 9.15 13.98 7.49
CA VAL A 355 10.28 14.12 8.43
C VAL A 355 9.77 14.25 9.86
N ILE A 356 8.72 15.04 10.11
CA ILE A 356 8.10 15.14 11.44
C ILE A 356 7.62 13.77 11.92
N GLN A 357 6.90 13.04 11.07
CA GLN A 357 6.40 11.71 11.40
C GLN A 357 7.55 10.76 11.74
N HIS A 358 8.65 10.80 10.98
CA HIS A 358 9.85 10.03 11.30
C HIS A 358 10.43 10.38 12.68
N ILE A 359 10.53 11.67 13.02
CA ILE A 359 11.00 12.14 14.34
C ILE A 359 10.12 11.62 15.49
N TYR A 360 8.82 11.46 15.25
CA TYR A 360 7.88 10.93 16.26
C TYR A 360 7.94 9.41 16.38
N MET A 361 8.27 8.71 15.29
CA MET A 361 8.27 7.25 15.24
C MET A 361 9.62 6.61 15.56
N PHE A 362 10.73 7.34 15.42
CA PHE A 362 12.08 6.81 15.56
C PHE A 362 12.96 7.70 16.47
N PRO A 363 13.93 7.10 17.18
CA PRO A 363 14.95 7.88 17.90
C PRO A 363 15.74 8.72 16.90
N VAL A 364 15.76 10.04 17.14
CA VAL A 364 16.58 11.01 16.39
C VAL A 364 17.31 11.85 17.42
N GLU A 365 18.61 12.07 17.23
CA GLU A 365 19.40 12.80 18.22
C GLU A 365 18.98 14.28 18.28
N TYR A 366 19.16 14.92 19.43
CA TYR A 366 18.79 16.32 19.62
C TYR A 366 19.44 17.26 18.60
N LYS A 367 20.72 17.01 18.27
CA LYS A 367 21.47 17.77 17.25
C LYS A 367 20.84 17.62 15.86
N GLU A 368 20.49 16.41 15.47
CA GLU A 368 19.84 16.14 14.18
C GLU A 368 18.44 16.77 14.13
N LYS A 369 17.66 16.71 15.21
CA LYS A 369 16.34 17.38 15.29
C LYS A 369 16.47 18.90 15.10
N GLN A 370 17.48 19.52 15.71
CA GLN A 370 17.73 20.96 15.51
C GLN A 370 18.14 21.28 14.06
N GLN A 371 19.00 20.46 13.47
CA GLN A 371 19.41 20.62 12.06
C GLN A 371 18.21 20.50 11.12
N LEU A 372 17.36 19.48 11.31
CA LEU A 372 16.12 19.29 10.54
C LEU A 372 15.14 20.45 10.73
N SER A 373 14.96 20.92 11.97
CA SER A 373 14.11 22.07 12.29
C SER A 373 14.56 23.33 11.54
N HIS A 374 15.87 23.62 11.54
CA HIS A 374 16.42 24.76 10.81
C HIS A 374 16.28 24.58 9.28
N LEU A 375 16.66 23.41 8.77
CA LEU A 375 16.63 23.09 7.35
C LEU A 375 15.21 23.17 6.77
N LEU A 376 14.21 22.71 7.52
CA LEU A 376 12.80 22.69 7.08
C LEU A 376 12.04 23.97 7.45
N GLY A 377 12.65 24.87 8.23
CA GLY A 377 11.98 26.07 8.78
C GLY A 377 10.78 25.70 9.65
N ILE A 378 10.91 24.69 10.52
CA ILE A 378 9.85 24.21 11.39
C ILE A 378 10.23 24.50 12.83
N SER A 379 9.41 25.24 13.57
CA SER A 379 9.69 25.55 14.97
C SER A 379 9.51 24.33 15.88
N ILE A 380 10.40 24.18 16.87
CA ILE A 380 10.24 23.21 17.96
C ILE A 380 9.44 23.88 19.08
N GLN A 381 8.39 23.24 19.59
CA GLN A 381 7.46 23.83 20.57
C GLN A 381 8.17 24.33 21.85
N GLY A 382 9.29 23.70 22.24
CA GLY A 382 10.14 24.15 23.35
C GLY A 382 10.92 25.46 23.11
N GLN A 383 11.28 25.78 21.86
CA GLN A 383 11.96 27.05 21.52
C GLN A 383 11.02 28.27 21.66
N ARG A 384 9.73 28.14 21.31
CA ARG A 384 8.73 29.23 21.46
C ARG A 384 8.55 29.67 22.92
N LEU A 385 8.65 28.76 23.90
CA LEU A 385 8.61 29.09 25.33
C LEU A 385 9.86 29.83 25.82
N MET A 386 11.02 29.60 25.19
CA MET A 386 12.27 30.30 25.53
C MET A 386 12.36 31.67 24.85
N ASP A 387 11.87 31.78 23.61
CA ASP A 387 11.87 33.04 22.86
C ASP A 387 10.79 34.01 23.34
N SER A 388 9.59 33.53 23.72
CA SER A 388 8.59 34.37 24.40
C SER A 388 9.08 34.93 25.74
N ARG A 389 9.93 34.19 26.46
CA ARG A 389 10.57 34.65 27.71
C ARG A 389 11.70 35.67 27.48
N LYS A 390 12.29 35.74 26.27
CA LYS A 390 13.26 36.79 25.90
C LYS A 390 12.58 38.10 25.55
N ILE A 391 11.41 38.05 24.90
CA ILE A 391 10.65 39.26 24.52
C ILE A 391 10.03 39.95 25.76
N GLY A 392 9.68 39.19 26.81
CA GLY A 392 9.21 39.74 28.08
C GLY A 392 10.29 40.30 29.04
N LYS A 393 11.54 40.37 28.60
CA LYS A 393 12.68 40.92 29.37
C LYS A 393 13.37 42.11 28.69
N ALA A 394 12.79 42.65 27.62
CA ALA A 394 13.27 43.86 26.94
C ALA A 394 12.60 45.10 27.52
#